data_AF-Q166R7-F1
#
_entry.id   AF-Q166R7-F1
#
_cell.length_a   1.000
_cell.length_b   1.000
_cell.length_c   1.000
_cell.angle_alpha   90.00
_cell.angle_beta   90.00
_cell.angle_gamma   90.00
#
_symmetry.space_group_name_H-M   'P 1'
#
loop_
_entity.id
_entity.type
_entity.pdbx_description
1 polymer ?
#
loop_
_entity_poly.entity_id
_entity_poly.type
_entity_poly.pdbx_seq_one_letter_code
_entity_poly.pdbx_strand_id
1 'polypeptide(L)'
;MNKENTSFHVGSDAERALQTLMTRVEDVRQGMERLVEEAKEDFEPVAEEFRELHEKHAAQLRSKLAEHGFDVEEGGSFMAKVHETVIAARSHFSHIDQNILASVRNGEQHVLNAFDDAINKVENDTLRDALKSMRSELRDCVERTRNLG
;
A
#
# COMPACT_ATOMS: atom_id res chain seq x y z
N MET A 1 9.50 -30.63 28.34
CA MET A 1 10.06 -29.28 28.10
C MET A 1 9.23 -28.68 26.97
N ASN A 2 8.11 -28.04 27.31
CA ASN A 2 7.20 -27.49 26.32
C ASN A 2 7.72 -26.12 25.90
N LYS A 3 8.04 -25.97 24.62
CA LYS A 3 8.30 -24.66 24.02
C LYS A 3 6.95 -23.96 23.94
N GLU A 4 6.78 -22.90 24.72
CA GLU A 4 5.66 -21.97 24.59
C GLU A 4 5.73 -21.38 23.18
N ASN A 5 4.83 -21.86 22.32
CA ASN A 5 4.65 -21.31 20.99
C ASN A 5 3.81 -20.04 21.17
N THR A 6 4.44 -18.94 21.57
CA THR A 6 3.85 -17.60 21.55
C THR A 6 3.64 -17.20 20.09
N SER A 7 2.57 -17.72 19.50
CA SER A 7 2.00 -17.15 18.28
C SER A 7 1.55 -15.73 18.64
N PHE A 8 2.30 -14.75 18.16
CA PHE A 8 1.91 -13.35 18.20
C PHE A 8 0.73 -13.19 17.22
N HIS A 9 -0.47 -13.56 17.67
CA HIS A 9 -1.69 -13.36 16.90
C HIS A 9 -1.96 -11.86 16.91
N VAL A 10 -1.60 -11.19 15.82
CA VAL A 10 -2.17 -9.89 15.49
C VAL A 10 -3.69 -10.09 15.53
N GLY A 11 -4.41 -9.33 16.37
CA GLY A 11 -5.86 -9.49 16.50
C GLY A 11 -6.53 -9.47 15.12
N SER A 12 -7.59 -10.26 14.92
CA SER A 12 -8.15 -10.49 13.58
C SER A 12 -8.52 -9.21 12.81
N ASP A 13 -8.78 -8.11 13.53
CA ASP A 13 -9.06 -6.80 12.92
C ASP A 13 -7.81 -6.06 12.45
N ALA A 14 -6.69 -6.19 13.18
CA ALA A 14 -5.41 -5.65 12.77
C ALA A 14 -4.83 -6.43 11.58
N GLU A 15 -4.99 -7.76 11.54
CA GLU A 15 -4.63 -8.54 10.35
C GLU A 15 -5.43 -8.09 9.12
N ARG A 16 -6.76 -7.93 9.25
CA ARG A 16 -7.61 -7.43 8.15
C ARG A 16 -7.22 -6.03 7.69
N ALA A 17 -6.86 -5.15 8.63
CA ALA A 17 -6.41 -3.80 8.29
C ALA A 17 -5.07 -3.83 7.54
N LEU A 18 -4.13 -4.68 7.95
CA LEU A 18 -2.85 -4.88 7.26
C LEU A 18 -3.04 -5.52 5.86
N GLN A 19 -3.96 -6.48 5.73
CA GLN A 19 -4.34 -7.05 4.42
C GLN A 19 -4.91 -5.98 3.52
N THR A 20 -5.83 -5.16 4.04
CA THR A 20 -6.42 -4.04 3.30
C THR A 20 -5.36 -3.05 2.85
N LEU A 21 -4.42 -2.68 3.74
CA LEU A 21 -3.32 -1.79 3.41
C LEU A 21 -2.43 -2.38 2.30
N MET A 22 -1.99 -3.63 2.43
CA MET A 22 -1.17 -4.28 1.41
C MET A 22 -1.88 -4.36 0.06
N THR A 23 -3.17 -4.71 0.05
CA THR A 23 -4.00 -4.68 -1.16
C THR A 23 -4.01 -3.30 -1.80
N ARG A 24 -4.18 -2.23 -1.02
CA ARG A 24 -4.22 -0.87 -1.56
C ARG A 24 -2.88 -0.45 -2.14
N VAL A 25 -1.78 -0.74 -1.45
CA VAL A 25 -0.42 -0.44 -1.92
C VAL A 25 -0.12 -1.19 -3.24
N GLU A 26 -0.49 -2.47 -3.35
CA GLU A 26 -0.28 -3.24 -4.58
C GLU A 26 -1.17 -2.77 -5.75
N ASP A 27 -2.42 -2.42 -5.47
CA ASP A 27 -3.36 -1.91 -6.48
C ASP A 27 -2.87 -0.58 -7.08
N VAL A 28 -2.45 0.37 -6.24
CA VAL A 28 -1.91 1.65 -6.74
C VAL A 28 -0.56 1.47 -7.41
N ARG A 29 0.31 0.56 -6.93
CA ARG A 29 1.59 0.25 -7.59
C ARG A 29 1.38 -0.21 -9.03
N GLN A 30 0.49 -1.18 -9.25
CA GLN A 30 0.12 -1.65 -10.60
C GLN A 30 -0.61 -0.59 -11.43
N GLY A 31 -1.36 0.30 -10.77
CA GLY A 31 -1.96 1.47 -11.41
C GLY A 31 -0.90 2.45 -11.92
N MET A 32 0.11 2.76 -11.11
CA MET A 32 1.20 3.66 -11.46
C MET A 32 2.11 3.10 -12.55
N GLU A 33 2.43 1.80 -12.53
CA GLU A 33 3.16 1.16 -13.63
C GLU A 33 2.49 1.41 -14.98
N ARG A 34 1.17 1.18 -15.07
CA ARG A 34 0.40 1.46 -16.29
C ARG A 34 0.33 2.95 -16.62
N LEU A 35 0.19 3.80 -15.61
CA LEU A 35 0.19 5.25 -15.83
C LEU A 35 1.53 5.75 -16.37
N VAL A 36 2.67 5.21 -15.93
CA VAL A 36 4.00 5.54 -16.49
C VAL A 36 4.10 5.08 -17.95
N GLU A 37 3.64 3.87 -18.26
CA GLU A 37 3.64 3.35 -19.65
C GLU A 37 2.79 4.21 -20.61
N GLU A 38 1.73 4.84 -20.11
CA GLU A 38 0.78 5.63 -20.89
C GLU A 38 0.93 7.16 -20.68
N ALA A 39 1.85 7.60 -19.81
CA ALA A 39 2.00 9.01 -19.44
C ALA A 39 2.47 9.86 -20.63
N LYS A 40 1.98 11.10 -20.68
CA LYS A 40 2.59 12.16 -21.50
C LYS A 40 3.85 12.68 -20.77
N GLU A 41 4.81 13.22 -21.51
CA GLU A 41 6.10 13.73 -20.99
C GLU A 41 5.95 14.62 -19.73
N ASP A 42 4.91 15.47 -19.68
CA ASP A 42 4.70 16.38 -18.53
C ASP A 42 4.26 15.66 -17.23
N PHE A 43 3.69 14.45 -17.34
CA PHE A 43 3.18 13.68 -16.20
C PHE A 43 4.11 12.54 -15.77
N GLU A 44 5.04 12.15 -16.64
CA GLU A 44 5.99 11.06 -16.42
C GLU A 44 6.78 11.21 -15.10
N PRO A 45 7.36 12.38 -14.73
CA PRO A 45 8.12 12.50 -13.49
C PRO A 45 7.28 12.27 -12.22
N VAL A 46 6.00 12.66 -12.25
CA VAL A 46 5.08 12.47 -11.12
C VAL A 46 4.66 11.01 -11.02
N ALA A 47 4.36 10.38 -12.14
CA ALA A 47 3.98 8.97 -12.19
C ALA A 47 5.14 8.06 -11.73
N GLU A 48 6.37 8.35 -12.16
CA GLU A 48 7.56 7.62 -11.73
C GLU A 48 7.81 7.77 -10.23
N GLU A 49 7.69 8.98 -9.68
CA GLU A 49 7.87 9.21 -8.26
C GLU A 49 6.88 8.41 -7.40
N PHE A 50 5.59 8.37 -7.78
CA PHE A 50 4.61 7.54 -7.08
C PHE A 50 4.89 6.04 -7.26
N ARG A 51 5.29 5.60 -8.45
CA ARG A 51 5.66 4.19 -8.70
C ARG A 51 6.79 3.76 -7.75
N GLU A 52 7.88 4.51 -7.73
CA GLU A 52 9.04 4.21 -6.89
C GLU A 52 8.69 4.20 -5.40
N LEU A 53 7.86 5.15 -4.95
CA LEU A 53 7.40 5.20 -3.57
C LEU A 53 6.57 3.96 -3.19
N HIS A 54 5.65 3.55 -4.04
CA HIS A 54 4.80 2.38 -3.77
C HIS A 54 5.57 1.06 -3.88
N GLU A 55 6.54 0.94 -4.78
CA GLU A 55 7.47 -0.20 -4.82
C GLU A 55 8.25 -0.30 -3.51
N LYS A 56 8.80 0.82 -3.02
CA LYS A 56 9.49 0.89 -1.73
C LYS A 56 8.57 0.48 -0.58
N HIS A 57 7.35 1.04 -0.50
CA HIS A 57 6.39 0.72 0.56
C HIS A 57 5.94 -0.74 0.52
N ALA A 58 5.70 -1.30 -0.66
CA ALA A 58 5.32 -2.70 -0.82
C ALA A 58 6.44 -3.64 -0.30
N ALA A 59 7.70 -3.35 -0.65
CA ALA A 59 8.85 -4.12 -0.16
C ALA A 59 9.02 -4.00 1.36
N GLN A 60 8.95 -2.78 1.90
CA GLN A 60 9.08 -2.53 3.33
C GLN A 60 7.95 -3.16 4.14
N LEU A 61 6.71 -3.05 3.66
CA LEU A 61 5.54 -3.63 4.32
C LEU A 61 5.63 -5.16 4.32
N ARG A 62 6.02 -5.80 3.20
CA ARG A 62 6.28 -7.25 3.17
C ARG A 62 7.33 -7.64 4.21
N SER A 63 8.49 -6.97 4.23
CA SER A 63 9.55 -7.27 5.19
C SER A 63 9.06 -7.17 6.63
N LYS A 64 8.33 -6.10 6.97
CA LYS A 64 7.80 -5.91 8.34
C LYS A 64 6.76 -6.97 8.69
N LEU A 65 5.85 -7.28 7.78
CA LEU A 65 4.87 -8.33 8.00
C LEU A 65 5.54 -9.71 8.20
N ALA A 66 6.58 -10.05 7.43
CA ALA A 66 7.37 -11.26 7.62
C ALA A 66 8.03 -11.31 9.01
N GLU A 67 8.65 -10.20 9.45
CA GLU A 67 9.23 -10.07 10.79
C GLU A 67 8.20 -10.33 11.92
N HIS A 68 6.91 -10.07 11.64
CA HIS A 68 5.79 -10.30 12.55
C HIS A 68 5.05 -11.62 12.32
N GLY A 69 5.60 -12.53 11.50
CA GLY A 69 5.11 -13.90 11.34
C GLY A 69 4.00 -14.07 10.29
N PHE A 70 3.73 -13.06 9.46
CA PHE A 70 2.84 -13.22 8.33
C PHE A 70 3.53 -13.94 7.17
N ASP A 71 2.77 -14.81 6.50
CA ASP A 71 3.22 -15.57 5.34
C ASP A 71 3.06 -14.74 4.06
N VAL A 72 4.07 -13.92 3.77
CA VAL A 72 4.07 -12.92 2.69
C VAL A 72 4.83 -13.32 1.43
N GLU A 73 5.19 -14.61 1.31
CA GLU A 73 5.79 -15.15 0.08
C GLU A 73 4.79 -15.08 -1.09
N GLU A 74 5.27 -15.20 -2.35
CA GLU A 74 4.46 -15.02 -3.57
C GLU A 74 3.32 -16.05 -3.73
N GLY A 75 3.29 -17.11 -2.92
CA GLY A 75 2.16 -18.05 -2.77
C GLY A 75 1.64 -18.17 -1.33
N GLY A 76 2.10 -17.29 -0.45
CA GLY A 76 1.78 -17.31 0.97
C GLY A 76 0.31 -16.97 1.23
N SER A 77 -0.24 -17.53 2.29
CA SER A 77 -1.66 -17.40 2.65
C SER A 77 -2.13 -15.96 2.85
N PHE A 78 -1.23 -15.05 3.27
CA PHE A 78 -1.53 -13.62 3.39
C PHE A 78 -1.62 -12.97 2.00
N MET A 79 -0.60 -13.20 1.15
CA MET A 79 -0.54 -12.60 -0.19
C MET A 79 -1.61 -13.17 -1.13
N ALA A 80 -2.04 -14.42 -0.94
CA ALA A 80 -3.15 -15.01 -1.69
C ALA A 80 -4.45 -14.18 -1.51
N LYS A 81 -4.80 -13.82 -0.28
CA LYS A 81 -5.97 -12.96 0.02
C LYS A 81 -5.82 -11.55 -0.57
N VAL A 82 -4.60 -11.01 -0.50
CA VAL A 82 -4.27 -9.70 -1.09
C VAL A 82 -4.50 -9.73 -2.60
N HIS A 83 -3.92 -10.71 -3.30
CA HIS A 83 -4.02 -10.85 -4.75
C HIS A 83 -5.46 -11.07 -5.24
N GLU A 84 -6.24 -11.92 -4.56
CA GLU A 84 -7.66 -12.11 -4.88
C GLU A 84 -8.42 -10.77 -4.87
N THR A 85 -8.14 -9.92 -3.89
CA THR A 85 -8.79 -8.62 -3.74
C THR A 85 -8.30 -7.59 -4.76
N VAL A 86 -7.00 -7.58 -5.10
CA VAL A 86 -6.44 -6.69 -6.13
C VAL A 86 -7.04 -7.00 -7.51
N ILE A 87 -7.16 -8.28 -7.87
CA ILE A 87 -7.76 -8.69 -9.14
C ILE A 87 -9.22 -8.20 -9.25
N ALA A 88 -9.97 -8.23 -8.13
CA ALA A 88 -11.33 -7.69 -8.08
C ALA A 88 -11.41 -6.16 -8.17
N ALA A 89 -10.38 -5.43 -7.71
CA ALA A 89 -10.32 -3.97 -7.70
C ALA A 89 -9.89 -3.32 -9.03
N ARG A 90 -9.34 -4.11 -9.96
CA ARG A 90 -8.71 -3.66 -11.23
C ARG A 90 -9.60 -2.80 -12.15
N SER A 91 -10.88 -2.62 -11.82
CA SER A 91 -11.81 -1.75 -12.55
C SER A 91 -11.54 -0.25 -12.38
N HIS A 92 -10.85 0.18 -11.31
CA HIS A 92 -10.72 1.60 -10.97
C HIS A 92 -9.85 2.45 -11.91
N PHE A 93 -8.88 1.82 -12.59
CA PHE A 93 -7.95 2.51 -13.51
C PHE A 93 -8.20 2.16 -14.98
N SER A 94 -9.41 1.71 -15.34
CA SER A 94 -9.73 1.30 -16.71
C SER A 94 -9.92 2.48 -17.68
N HIS A 95 -10.02 3.72 -17.18
CA HIS A 95 -10.19 4.93 -17.98
C HIS A 95 -9.26 6.03 -17.46
N ILE A 96 -8.17 6.28 -18.20
CA ILE A 96 -7.29 7.43 -17.99
C ILE A 96 -7.98 8.64 -18.62
N ASP A 97 -8.80 9.32 -17.83
CA ASP A 97 -9.56 10.52 -18.24
C ASP A 97 -8.68 11.77 -18.22
N GLN A 98 -9.14 12.90 -18.76
CA GLN A 98 -8.43 14.20 -18.78
C GLN A 98 -8.04 14.72 -17.38
N ASN A 99 -8.50 14.08 -16.32
CA ASN A 99 -8.26 14.45 -14.92
C ASN A 99 -7.42 13.40 -14.16
N ILE A 100 -6.39 12.84 -14.82
CA ILE A 100 -5.47 11.82 -14.28
C ILE A 100 -4.99 12.18 -12.87
N LEU A 101 -4.58 13.43 -12.64
CA LEU A 101 -4.11 13.90 -11.33
C LEU A 101 -5.17 13.79 -10.23
N ALA A 102 -6.45 14.03 -10.55
CA ALA A 102 -7.54 13.87 -9.58
C ALA A 102 -7.75 12.39 -9.24
N SER A 103 -7.70 11.50 -10.24
CA SER A 103 -7.79 10.05 -10.04
C SER A 103 -6.64 9.51 -9.20
N VAL A 104 -5.41 9.95 -9.47
CA VAL A 104 -4.22 9.64 -8.66
C VAL A 104 -4.43 10.08 -7.22
N ARG A 105 -4.78 11.35 -6.99
CA ARG A 105 -5.02 11.89 -5.63
C ARG A 105 -6.10 11.11 -4.87
N ASN A 106 -7.16 10.70 -5.55
CA ASN A 106 -8.22 9.88 -4.95
C ASN A 106 -7.70 8.48 -4.57
N GLY A 107 -6.93 7.84 -5.46
CA GLY A 107 -6.25 6.57 -5.18
C GLY A 107 -5.35 6.67 -3.95
N GLU A 108 -4.51 7.71 -3.90
CA GLU A 108 -3.60 7.93 -2.77
C GLU A 108 -4.33 8.23 -1.46
N GLN A 109 -5.47 8.91 -1.50
CA GLN A 109 -6.29 9.13 -0.31
C GLN A 109 -6.82 7.80 0.26
N HIS A 110 -7.16 6.83 -0.60
CA HIS A 110 -7.56 5.50 -0.13
C HIS A 110 -6.41 4.74 0.54
N VAL A 111 -5.18 4.89 0.05
CA VAL A 111 -3.98 4.31 0.66
C VAL A 111 -3.70 4.96 2.02
N LEU A 112 -3.77 6.30 2.12
CA LEU A 112 -3.61 7.03 3.37
C LEU A 112 -4.64 6.60 4.43
N ASN A 113 -5.90 6.42 4.03
CA ASN A 113 -6.95 5.94 4.93
C ASN A 113 -6.69 4.51 5.41
N ALA A 114 -6.15 3.63 4.56
CA ALA A 114 -5.77 2.27 4.94
C ALA A 114 -4.57 2.26 5.91
N PHE A 115 -3.61 3.18 5.74
CA PHE A 115 -2.54 3.39 6.71
C PHE A 115 -3.11 3.81 8.07
N ASP A 116 -4.01 4.79 8.09
CA ASP A 116 -4.63 5.26 9.33
C ASP A 116 -5.37 4.14 10.06
N ASP A 117 -6.13 3.32 9.32
CA ASP A 117 -6.83 2.17 9.88
C ASP A 117 -5.86 1.13 10.49
N ALA A 118 -4.81 0.77 9.77
CA ALA A 118 -3.79 -0.17 10.25
C ALA A 118 -3.02 0.39 11.47
N ILE A 119 -2.63 1.66 11.45
CA ILE A 119 -1.94 2.33 12.56
C ILE A 119 -2.80 2.32 13.83
N ASN A 120 -4.11 2.47 13.71
CA ASN A 120 -5.04 2.48 14.84
C ASN A 120 -5.29 1.08 15.44
N LYS A 121 -5.16 0.02 14.63
CA LYS A 121 -5.49 -1.35 15.03
C LYS A 121 -4.29 -2.20 15.44
N VAL A 122 -3.11 -1.95 14.87
CA VAL A 122 -1.88 -2.64 15.26
C VAL A 122 -1.56 -2.31 16.72
N GLU A 123 -1.17 -3.29 17.52
CA GLU A 123 -0.72 -3.08 18.91
C GLU A 123 0.80 -2.95 19.02
N ASN A 124 1.55 -3.56 18.10
CA ASN A 124 3.00 -3.55 18.09
C ASN A 124 3.56 -2.15 17.70
N ASP A 125 4.31 -1.52 18.60
CA ASP A 125 4.81 -0.16 18.39
C ASP A 125 5.84 -0.07 17.26
N THR A 126 6.74 -1.05 17.11
CA THR A 126 7.72 -1.07 16.02
C THR A 126 7.04 -1.11 14.65
N LEU A 127 6.00 -1.95 14.50
CA LEU A 127 5.21 -2.01 13.27
C LEU A 127 4.43 -0.70 13.07
N ARG A 128 3.80 -0.19 14.14
CA ARG A 128 3.02 1.05 14.10
C ARG A 128 3.89 2.24 13.65
N ASP A 129 5.11 2.35 14.14
CA ASP A 129 6.01 3.45 13.79
C ASP A 129 6.53 3.32 12.35
N ALA A 130 6.80 2.10 11.88
CA ALA A 130 7.09 1.87 10.46
C ALA A 130 5.91 2.30 9.56
N LEU A 131 4.66 1.96 9.93
CA LEU A 131 3.46 2.39 9.21
C LEU A 131 3.30 3.92 9.21
N LYS A 132 3.54 4.58 10.34
CA LYS A 132 3.50 6.05 10.43
C LYS A 132 4.54 6.71 9.53
N SER A 133 5.75 6.15 9.47
CA SER A 133 6.81 6.65 8.59
C SER A 133 6.41 6.57 7.13
N MET A 134 5.96 5.39 6.67
CA MET A 134 5.49 5.20 5.29
C MET A 134 4.30 6.13 4.96
N ARG A 135 3.33 6.24 5.87
CA ARG A 135 2.20 7.17 5.70
C ARG A 135 2.66 8.64 5.54
N SER A 136 3.64 9.06 6.34
CA SER A 136 4.17 10.43 6.25
C SER A 136 4.83 10.67 4.90
N GLU A 137 5.65 9.74 4.42
CA GLU A 137 6.29 9.84 3.10
C GLU A 137 5.24 9.96 1.98
N LEU A 138 4.17 9.16 2.03
CA LEU A 138 3.09 9.22 1.05
C LEU A 138 2.34 10.56 1.09
N ARG A 139 1.99 11.04 2.30
CA ARG A 139 1.33 12.34 2.45
C ARG A 139 2.18 13.45 1.85
N ASP A 140 3.47 13.46 2.15
CA ASP A 140 4.39 14.49 1.67
C ASP A 140 4.52 14.44 0.13
N CYS A 141 4.47 13.24 -0.48
CA CYS A 141 4.39 13.07 -1.94
C CYS A 141 3.09 13.62 -2.54
N VAL A 142 1.94 13.31 -1.94
CA VAL A 142 0.62 13.83 -2.36
C VAL A 142 0.54 15.35 -2.24
N GLU A 143 1.11 15.93 -1.18
CA GLU A 143 1.12 17.38 -0.97
C GLU A 143 2.00 18.10 -1.99
N ARG A 144 3.18 17.55 -2.33
CA ARG A 144 4.03 18.13 -3.38
C ARG A 144 3.34 18.12 -4.74
N THR A 145 2.68 17.03 -5.10
CA THR A 145 1.98 16.88 -6.39
C THR A 145 0.67 17.68 -6.48
N ARG A 146 0.11 18.10 -5.34
CA ARG A 146 -0.98 19.10 -5.31
C ARG A 146 -0.53 20.49 -5.75
N ASN A 147 0.73 20.85 -5.55
CA ASN A 147 1.26 22.16 -5.91
C ASN A 147 1.73 22.27 -7.37
N LEU A 148 1.67 21.18 -8.14
CA LEU A 148 2.13 21.09 -9.54
C LEU A 148 1.02 21.33 -10.58
N GLY A 149 -0.26 21.41 -10.18
CA GLY A 149 -1.40 21.67 -11.08
C GLY A 149 -2.34 22.70 -10.50
#